data_AF-X0WSH3-F1
#
_entry.id   AF-X0WSH3-F1
#
_cell.length_a   1.000
_cell.length_b   1.000
_cell.length_c   1.000
_cell.angle_alpha   90.00
_cell.angle_beta   90.00
_cell.angle_gamma   90.00
#
_symmetry.space_group_name_H-M   'P 1'
#
loop_
_entity.id
_entity.type
_entity.pdbx_description
1 polymer ?
#
loop_
_entity_poly.entity_id
_entity_poly.type
_entity_poly.pdbx_seq_one_letter_code
_entity_poly.pdbx_strand_id
1 'polypeptide(L)'
;MPEMQREGVLVRPLDRLSQTQVKLIDGVSRDLLEDPGLLCYNAAAADVYRDAGAEIKREKGCVRVRLSSSIIDKALDSAPSKIVLGARDPSNRLILDAHEPRVRFGSGA
;
A
#
# COMPACT_ATOMS: atom_id res chain seq x y z
N MET A 1 -30.40 -9.12 -17.05
CA MET A 1 -30.25 -7.82 -16.36
C MET A 1 -28.81 -7.73 -15.87
N PRO A 2 -28.05 -6.66 -16.13
CA PRO A 2 -26.73 -6.54 -15.52
C PRO A 2 -26.91 -6.58 -14.00
N GLU A 3 -26.27 -7.55 -13.35
CA GLU A 3 -26.40 -7.75 -11.91
C GLU A 3 -25.87 -6.50 -11.19
N MET A 4 -26.79 -5.78 -10.57
CA MET A 4 -26.52 -4.51 -9.89
C MET A 4 -25.73 -4.80 -8.61
N GLN A 5 -24.48 -4.37 -8.61
CA GLN A 5 -23.55 -4.57 -7.51
C GLN A 5 -23.84 -3.61 -6.35
N ARG A 6 -23.57 -4.04 -5.12
CA ARG A 6 -23.50 -3.14 -3.95
C ARG A 6 -22.30 -2.19 -4.04
N GLU A 7 -22.55 -0.91 -4.30
CA GLU A 7 -21.46 0.03 -4.58
C GLU A 7 -20.73 0.54 -3.32
N GLY A 8 -21.40 0.58 -2.16
CA GLY A 8 -20.93 1.28 -0.96
C GLY A 8 -21.38 2.74 -0.92
N VAL A 9 -21.03 3.46 0.15
CA VAL A 9 -21.46 4.85 0.37
C VAL A 9 -20.41 5.81 -0.17
N LEU A 10 -20.77 6.64 -1.15
CA LEU A 10 -19.90 7.72 -1.62
C LEU A 10 -19.78 8.81 -0.53
N VAL A 11 -18.56 9.20 -0.21
CA VAL A 11 -18.29 10.23 0.81
C VAL A 11 -17.42 11.34 0.25
N ARG A 12 -17.42 12.50 0.91
CA ARG A 12 -16.41 13.54 0.68
C ARG A 12 -15.45 13.54 1.85
N PRO A 13 -14.20 13.06 1.69
CA PRO A 13 -13.21 13.09 2.76
C PRO A 13 -12.97 14.52 3.26
N LEU A 14 -12.74 14.66 4.57
CA LEU A 14 -12.29 15.90 5.17
C LEU A 14 -10.76 15.89 5.20
N ASP A 15 -10.14 16.69 4.33
CA ASP A 15 -8.69 16.80 4.24
C ASP A 15 -8.16 17.70 5.35
N ARG A 16 -7.63 17.07 6.41
CA ARG A 16 -7.09 17.79 7.58
C ARG A 16 -5.66 18.30 7.39
N LEU A 17 -4.95 17.77 6.39
CA LEU A 17 -3.57 18.11 6.09
C LEU A 17 -3.50 18.87 4.77
N SER A 18 -2.67 19.91 4.75
CA SER A 18 -2.29 20.58 3.50
C SER A 18 -1.39 19.69 2.64
N GLN A 19 -1.33 19.97 1.34
CA GLN A 19 -0.44 19.25 0.43
C GLN A 19 1.04 19.37 0.81
N THR A 20 1.46 20.49 1.40
CA THR A 20 2.82 20.65 1.93
C THR A 20 3.08 19.70 3.09
N GLN A 21 2.12 19.54 4.01
CA GLN A 21 2.25 18.60 5.13
C GLN A 21 2.25 17.14 4.65
N VAL A 22 1.41 16.80 3.66
CA VAL A 22 1.41 15.46 3.06
C VAL A 22 2.77 15.14 2.45
N LYS A 23 3.35 16.07 1.66
CA LYS A 23 4.69 15.91 1.08
C LYS A 23 5.80 15.80 2.14
N LEU A 24 5.70 16.55 3.23
CA LEU A 24 6.63 16.45 4.34
C LEU A 24 6.59 15.06 4.98
N ILE A 25 5.38 14.53 5.24
CA ILE A 25 5.21 13.20 5.82
C ILE A 25 5.75 12.11 4.88
N ASP A 26 5.44 12.20 3.58
CA ASP A 26 5.96 11.27 2.57
C ASP A 26 7.49 11.30 2.53
N GLY A 27 8.11 12.48 2.45
CA GLY A 27 9.56 12.65 2.46
C GLY A 27 10.23 12.06 3.70
N VAL A 28 9.76 12.42 4.90
CA VAL A 28 10.31 11.89 6.16
C VAL A 28 10.10 10.38 6.28
N SER A 29 8.98 9.85 5.77
CA SER A 29 8.75 8.40 5.77
C SER A 29 9.72 7.67 4.86
N ARG A 30 10.04 8.24 3.69
CA ARG A 30 11.04 7.71 2.75
C ARG A 30 12.44 7.78 3.35
N ASP A 31 12.79 8.89 4.00
CA ASP A 31 14.06 9.02 4.72
C ASP A 31 14.21 7.91 5.77
N LEU A 32 13.16 7.62 6.55
CA LEU A 32 13.18 6.53 7.54
C LEU A 32 13.32 5.14 6.91
N LEU A 33 12.71 4.91 5.75
CA LEU A 33 12.81 3.66 5.00
C LEU A 33 14.19 3.48 4.35
N GLU A 34 14.87 4.57 4.02
CA GLU A 34 16.24 4.57 3.50
C GLU A 34 17.26 4.46 4.63
N ASP A 35 17.08 5.19 5.74
CA ASP A 35 17.87 5.08 6.96
C ASP A 35 17.03 5.48 8.20
N PRO A 36 16.80 4.56 9.17
CA PRO A 36 17.53 3.33 9.41
C PRO A 36 17.02 2.10 8.62
N GLY A 37 15.93 2.22 7.88
CA GLY A 37 15.26 1.11 7.20
C GLY A 37 14.42 0.24 8.13
N LEU A 38 13.99 -0.92 7.61
CA LEU A 38 13.08 -1.87 8.25
C LEU A 38 13.82 -3.11 8.75
N LEU A 39 13.33 -3.73 9.81
CA LEU A 39 13.78 -5.05 10.25
C LEU A 39 12.87 -6.15 9.68
N CYS A 40 13.45 -7.03 8.88
CA CYS A 40 12.78 -8.17 8.27
C CYS A 40 13.23 -9.47 8.94
N TYR A 41 12.30 -10.20 9.55
CA TYR A 41 12.55 -11.47 10.22
C TYR A 41 12.27 -12.69 9.32
N ASN A 42 11.84 -12.45 8.07
CA ASN A 42 11.55 -13.51 7.10
C ASN A 42 12.61 -13.50 5.99
N ALA A 43 13.34 -14.60 5.85
CA ALA A 43 14.42 -14.71 4.87
C ALA A 43 13.93 -14.59 3.42
N ALA A 44 12.78 -15.21 3.09
CA ALA A 44 12.22 -15.15 1.75
C ALA A 44 11.77 -13.72 1.37
N ALA A 45 11.20 -12.98 2.33
CA ALA A 45 10.84 -11.59 2.11
C ALA A 45 12.09 -10.70 1.91
N ALA A 46 13.17 -10.94 2.68
CA ALA A 46 14.44 -10.25 2.49
C ALA A 46 15.04 -10.48 1.10
N ASP A 47 14.89 -11.69 0.55
CA ASP A 47 15.32 -12.02 -0.81
C ASP A 47 14.52 -11.24 -1.85
N VAL A 48 13.20 -11.11 -1.69
CA VAL A 48 12.36 -10.29 -2.58
C VAL A 48 12.81 -8.82 -2.57
N TYR A 49 13.11 -8.26 -1.39
CA TYR A 49 13.62 -6.89 -1.31
C TYR A 49 14.99 -6.73 -1.97
N ARG A 50 15.92 -7.68 -1.75
CA ARG A 50 17.24 -7.69 -2.41
C ARG A 50 17.10 -7.70 -3.92
N ASP A 51 16.22 -8.57 -4.44
CA ASP A 51 16.02 -8.75 -5.88
C ASP A 51 15.35 -7.51 -6.51
N ALA A 52 14.58 -6.75 -5.72
CA ALA A 52 14.07 -5.43 -6.09
C ALA A 52 15.12 -4.30 -6.01
N GLY A 53 16.35 -4.59 -5.57
CA GLY A 53 17.48 -3.66 -5.49
C GLY A 53 17.66 -2.97 -4.13
N ALA A 54 16.96 -3.43 -3.08
CA ALA A 54 17.13 -2.87 -1.73
C ALA A 54 18.52 -3.19 -1.16
N GLU A 55 19.05 -2.29 -0.32
CA GLU A 55 20.24 -2.60 0.47
C GLU A 55 19.88 -3.51 1.64
N ILE A 56 20.63 -4.60 1.77
CA ILE A 56 20.38 -5.65 2.74
C ILE A 56 21.57 -5.81 3.67
N LYS A 57 21.34 -5.68 4.97
CA LYS A 57 22.34 -5.93 6.01
C LYS A 57 21.86 -7.00 6.97
N ARG A 58 22.59 -8.10 7.07
CA ARG A 58 22.28 -9.16 8.04
C ARG A 58 22.63 -8.70 9.45
N GLU A 59 21.70 -8.85 10.37
CA GLU A 59 21.87 -8.55 11.80
C GLU A 59 21.56 -9.81 12.63
N LYS A 60 21.74 -9.74 13.96
CA LYS A 60 21.49 -10.90 14.82
C LYS A 60 19.99 -11.22 14.83
N GLY A 61 19.61 -12.30 14.15
CA GLY A 61 18.24 -12.82 14.12
C GLY A 61 17.29 -12.16 13.12
N CYS A 62 17.77 -11.20 12.32
CA CYS A 62 16.97 -10.53 11.31
C CYS A 62 17.82 -9.94 10.18
N VAL A 63 17.15 -9.35 9.21
CA VAL A 63 17.75 -8.67 8.08
C VAL A 63 17.26 -7.22 8.09
N ARG A 64 18.18 -6.26 8.15
CA ARG A 64 17.85 -4.85 7.91
C ARG A 64 17.72 -4.60 6.42
N VAL A 65 16.61 -4.02 6.02
CA VAL A 65 16.24 -3.69 4.64
C VAL A 65 16.15 -2.18 4.52
N ARG A 66 16.90 -1.58 3.61
CA ARG A 66 16.79 -0.15 3.30
C ARG A 66 16.22 0.03 1.90
N LEU A 67 15.20 0.87 1.80
CA LEU A 67 14.46 1.12 0.57
C LEU A 67 14.73 2.55 0.13
N SER A 68 15.40 2.72 -1.01
CA SER A 68 15.52 4.04 -1.62
C SER A 68 14.17 4.53 -2.13
N SER A 69 14.02 5.85 -2.25
CA SER A 69 12.82 6.46 -2.85
C SER A 69 12.49 5.89 -4.23
N SER A 70 13.50 5.56 -5.04
CA SER A 70 13.31 4.99 -6.39
C SER A 70 12.67 3.59 -6.40
N ILE A 71 12.89 2.77 -5.37
CA ILE A 71 12.21 1.46 -5.24
C ILE A 71 10.75 1.69 -4.87
N ILE A 72 10.49 2.64 -3.96
CA ILE A 72 9.13 3.00 -3.52
C ILE A 72 8.33 3.54 -4.69
N ASP A 73 8.90 4.44 -5.50
CA ASP A 73 8.22 5.02 -6.66
C ASP A 73 7.84 3.95 -7.68
N LYS A 74 8.76 3.04 -8.02
CA LYS A 74 8.48 1.91 -8.91
C LYS A 74 7.36 1.01 -8.38
N ALA A 75 7.35 0.74 -7.07
CA ALA A 75 6.33 -0.09 -6.45
C ALA A 75 4.94 0.60 -6.51
N LEU A 76 4.88 1.89 -6.17
CA LEU A 76 3.65 2.69 -6.22
C LEU A 76 3.12 2.85 -7.64
N ASP A 77 3.99 3.13 -8.62
CA ASP A 77 3.61 3.26 -10.04
C ASP A 77 3.03 1.97 -10.62
N SER A 78 3.48 0.82 -10.12
CA SER A 78 2.97 -0.49 -10.54
C SER A 78 1.64 -0.85 -9.88
N ALA A 79 1.24 -0.16 -8.81
CA ALA A 79 0.04 -0.48 -8.07
C ALA A 79 -1.21 -0.03 -8.85
N PRO A 80 -2.18 -0.93 -9.11
CA PRO A 80 -3.38 -0.56 -9.86
C PRO A 80 -4.26 0.42 -9.06
N SER A 81 -4.74 1.47 -9.70
CA SER A 81 -5.72 2.41 -9.10
C SER A 81 -7.11 1.80 -8.94
N LYS A 82 -7.37 0.65 -9.56
CA LYS A 82 -8.66 -0.05 -9.49
C LYS A 82 -8.47 -1.56 -9.43
N ILE A 83 -9.11 -2.19 -8.45
CA ILE A 83 -9.16 -3.65 -8.34
C ILE A 83 -10.59 -4.16 -8.09
N VAL A 84 -10.84 -5.41 -8.49
CA VAL A 84 -12.11 -6.09 -8.26
C VAL A 84 -11.88 -7.27 -7.35
N LEU A 85 -12.45 -7.23 -6.14
CA LEU A 85 -12.55 -8.40 -5.29
C LEU A 85 -13.77 -9.21 -5.72
N GLY A 86 -13.52 -10.38 -6.30
CA GLY A 86 -14.57 -11.29 -6.73
C GLY A 86 -15.37 -11.83 -5.54
N ALA A 87 -16.64 -12.13 -5.79
CA ALA A 87 -17.52 -12.78 -4.82
C ALA A 87 -18.22 -13.96 -5.50
N ARG A 88 -18.56 -14.99 -4.70
CA ARG A 88 -19.29 -16.17 -5.18
C ARG A 88 -20.64 -15.76 -5.79
N ASP A 89 -21.34 -14.86 -5.13
CA ASP A 89 -22.48 -14.14 -5.70
C ASP A 89 -21.95 -12.85 -6.34
N PRO A 90 -22.04 -12.68 -7.67
CA PRO A 90 -21.44 -11.53 -8.35
C PRO A 90 -22.05 -10.19 -7.96
N SER A 91 -23.23 -10.16 -7.32
CA SER A 91 -23.84 -8.95 -6.77
C SER A 91 -23.08 -8.40 -5.54
N ASN A 92 -22.30 -9.26 -4.87
CA ASN A 92 -21.48 -8.93 -3.70
C ASN A 92 -20.01 -8.64 -4.05
N ARG A 93 -19.64 -8.60 -5.33
CA ARG A 93 -18.26 -8.22 -5.73
C ARG A 93 -17.93 -6.81 -5.21
N LEU A 94 -16.65 -6.53 -5.00
CA LEU A 94 -16.18 -5.24 -4.52
C LEU A 94 -15.30 -4.57 -5.55
N ILE A 95 -15.65 -3.35 -5.97
CA ILE A 95 -14.79 -2.54 -6.83
C ILE A 95 -14.11 -1.50 -5.96
N LEU A 96 -12.82 -1.67 -5.70
CA LEU A 96 -12.01 -0.67 -5.00
C LEU A 96 -11.39 0.25 -6.05
N ASP A 97 -11.80 1.51 -6.08
CA ASP A 97 -11.37 2.53 -7.03
C ASP A 97 -10.76 3.70 -6.25
N ALA A 98 -9.48 3.97 -6.47
CA ALA A 98 -8.73 4.99 -5.74
C ALA A 98 -9.21 6.42 -6.03
N HIS A 99 -9.93 6.62 -7.14
CA HIS A 99 -10.44 7.94 -7.54
C HIS A 99 -11.86 8.22 -7.01
N GLU A 100 -12.54 7.21 -6.46
CA GLU A 100 -13.90 7.34 -5.95
C GLU A 100 -13.97 6.90 -4.47
N PRO A 101 -14.01 7.86 -3.52
CA PRO A 101 -13.98 7.56 -2.09
C PRO A 101 -15.31 6.93 -1.63
N ARG A 102 -15.38 5.60 -1.68
CA ARG A 102 -16.51 4.82 -1.17
C ARG A 102 -16.18 4.06 0.10
N VAL A 103 -17.06 4.18 1.09
CA VAL A 103 -16.97 3.42 2.34
C VAL A 103 -17.65 2.06 2.18
N ARG A 104 -16.96 1.02 2.66
CA ARG A 104 -17.44 -0.37 2.75
C ARG A 104 -17.15 -0.90 4.15
N PHE A 105 -17.97 -1.84 4.60
CA PHE A 105 -17.83 -2.45 5.92
C PHE A 105 -17.23 -3.84 5.78
N GLY A 106 -16.23 -4.11 6.61
CA GLY A 106 -15.69 -5.44 6.87
C GLY A 106 -15.80 -5.74 8.37
N SER A 107 -15.83 -7.03 8.72
CA SER A 107 -15.61 -7.43 10.10
C SER A 107 -14.15 -7.18 10.49
N GLY A 108 -13.88 -6.72 11.72
CA GLY A 108 -12.52 -6.68 12.24
C GLY A 108 -12.02 -8.09 12.48
N ALA A 109 -10.93 -8.47 11.80
CA ALA A 109 -10.24 -9.76 11.92
C ALA A 109 -8.74 -9.53 11.88
#